data_AF-A0A503E1P1-F1
#
_entry.id   AF-A0A503E1P1-F1
#
_cell.length_a   1.000
_cell.length_b   1.000
_cell.length_c   1.000
_cell.angle_alpha   90.00
_cell.angle_beta   90.00
_cell.angle_gamma   90.00
#
_symmetry.space_group_name_H-M   'P 1'
#
loop_
_entity.id
_entity.type
_entity.pdbx_description
1 polymer ?
#
loop_
_entity_poly.entity_id
_entity_poly.type
_entity_poly.pdbx_seq_one_letter_code
_entity_poly.pdbx_strand_id
1 'polypeptide(L)'
;MAFREWKTFASAGFGAALLGGLVGSAFADNALKLTELSPNGADACFGRVYDAAHLKARPKQKVTRIFFYYGRDPVSRPNEEPNANSDTSYNGFLTTTVRGAKAPEWAGGWCNHESEDGKSGPIRCGMDCDRTLASLKIDGKGRLILSDLSSDIYLDAGSEEELGAAEYDRQALGKEDDNFRLDPMPAASCKAEFARIDPIDPALGPPLRERLKPDRAFCYGRDYDAAHMSSHPEQLTQSIRVFRGPVELASFASGGDAASWPDGADIVVSVTTRQKGAKVTQTYSCQGEADQWRCAASSKTSNFSCDIAQKEIFLKRGANGAITLANPNSSLAVVDLCSKAADGKTMSDDKVYRLEPMPQSACAP
;
A
#
# COMPACT_ATOMS: atom_id res chain seq x y z
N MET A 1 -77.84 -16.59 -23.99
CA MET A 1 -78.50 -17.82 -23.50
C MET A 1 -77.36 -18.82 -23.26
N ALA A 2 -77.05 -19.35 -22.08
CA ALA A 2 -77.73 -19.44 -20.80
C ALA A 2 -76.72 -19.29 -19.61
N PHE A 3 -77.27 -18.90 -18.47
CA PHE A 3 -76.66 -18.67 -17.14
C PHE A 3 -76.20 -19.98 -16.46
N ARG A 4 -75.18 -20.00 -15.62
CA ARG A 4 -75.16 -19.88 -14.13
C ARG A 4 -73.73 -20.32 -13.72
N GLU A 5 -73.06 -19.92 -12.63
CA GLU A 5 -73.48 -19.43 -11.32
C GLU A 5 -72.32 -18.67 -10.64
N TRP A 6 -72.64 -17.98 -9.56
CA TRP A 6 -71.87 -16.89 -8.96
C TRP A 6 -71.52 -17.23 -7.50
N LYS A 7 -70.49 -16.54 -6.99
CA LYS A 7 -70.22 -16.14 -5.59
C LYS A 7 -69.26 -16.96 -4.71
N THR A 8 -68.07 -16.35 -4.55
CA THR A 8 -67.42 -15.93 -3.27
C THR A 8 -67.63 -16.77 -2.01
N PHE A 9 -66.52 -17.28 -1.48
CA PHE A 9 -66.33 -17.59 -0.07
C PHE A 9 -65.47 -16.51 0.61
N ALA A 10 -65.89 -16.11 1.80
CA ALA A 10 -65.16 -15.29 2.74
C ALA A 10 -64.52 -16.15 3.83
N SER A 11 -63.35 -15.69 4.28
CA SER A 11 -62.74 -15.78 5.62
C SER A 11 -62.52 -17.15 6.31
N ALA A 12 -61.27 -17.41 6.68
CA ALA A 12 -60.89 -17.70 8.06
C ALA A 12 -59.37 -17.46 8.23
N GLY A 13 -59.01 -16.64 9.23
CA GLY A 13 -57.62 -16.36 9.58
C GLY A 13 -57.01 -17.45 10.46
N PHE A 14 -55.69 -17.58 10.38
CA PHE A 14 -54.84 -18.15 11.41
C PHE A 14 -53.51 -17.41 11.38
N GLY A 15 -53.13 -16.82 12.51
CA GLY A 15 -51.80 -16.25 12.72
C GLY A 15 -50.81 -17.34 13.12
N ALA A 16 -49.54 -17.14 12.79
CA ALA A 16 -48.40 -17.57 13.60
C ALA A 16 -47.08 -17.03 13.02
N ALA A 17 -46.21 -16.65 13.96
CA ALA A 17 -44.75 -16.61 13.89
C ALA A 17 -44.08 -15.52 13.01
N LEU A 18 -43.75 -14.42 13.69
CA LEU A 18 -42.57 -13.60 13.45
C LEU A 18 -41.33 -14.48 13.25
N LEU A 19 -40.88 -14.63 12.01
CA LEU A 19 -39.52 -15.03 11.70
C LEU A 19 -38.64 -13.78 11.80
N GLY A 20 -38.20 -13.48 13.02
CA GLY A 20 -37.07 -12.60 13.26
C GLY A 20 -35.82 -13.24 12.68
N GLY A 21 -35.54 -12.96 11.42
CA GLY A 21 -34.26 -13.28 10.80
C GLY A 21 -33.17 -12.52 11.53
N LEU A 22 -32.41 -13.24 12.36
CA LEU A 22 -31.07 -12.86 12.75
C LEU A 22 -30.27 -12.69 11.45
N VAL A 23 -30.16 -11.44 10.98
CA VAL A 23 -29.12 -11.06 10.02
C VAL A 23 -27.82 -11.12 10.81
N GLY A 24 -27.29 -12.33 10.96
CA GLY A 24 -25.91 -12.54 11.39
C GLY A 24 -25.05 -11.82 10.38
N SER A 25 -24.47 -10.69 10.80
CA SER A 25 -23.46 -10.01 10.02
C SER A 25 -22.31 -11.00 9.83
N ALA A 26 -22.13 -11.47 8.59
CA ALA A 26 -20.98 -12.27 8.21
C ALA A 26 -19.72 -11.37 8.26
N PHE A 27 -19.20 -11.17 9.46
CA PHE A 27 -17.87 -10.61 9.73
C PHE A 27 -17.04 -11.71 10.39
N ALA A 28 -16.59 -12.73 9.65
CA ALA A 28 -15.84 -13.81 10.28
C ALA A 28 -14.77 -14.52 9.44
N ASP A 29 -14.48 -14.10 8.20
CA ASP A 29 -13.38 -14.73 7.43
C ASP A 29 -12.01 -14.05 7.57
N ASN A 30 -11.95 -12.83 8.15
CA ASN A 30 -10.71 -12.04 8.30
C ASN A 30 -10.21 -11.93 9.75
N ALA A 31 -10.77 -12.68 10.71
CA ALA A 31 -10.28 -12.65 12.09
C ALA A 31 -8.96 -13.44 12.20
N LEU A 32 -7.96 -12.83 12.83
CA LEU A 32 -6.71 -13.50 13.19
C LEU A 32 -7.01 -14.78 13.99
N LYS A 33 -6.47 -15.91 13.53
CA LYS A 33 -6.90 -17.25 13.98
C LYS A 33 -6.12 -17.77 15.20
N LEU A 34 -4.96 -17.18 15.51
CA LEU A 34 -4.13 -17.57 16.66
C LEU A 34 -4.57 -16.83 17.93
N THR A 35 -5.55 -17.40 18.63
CA THR A 35 -6.15 -16.79 19.82
C THR A 35 -5.18 -16.59 20.99
N GLU A 36 -4.09 -17.36 21.03
CA GLU A 36 -3.03 -17.24 22.02
C GLU A 36 -2.24 -15.94 21.85
N LEU A 37 -2.06 -15.50 20.61
CA LEU A 37 -1.43 -14.22 20.28
C LEU A 37 -2.45 -13.07 20.30
N SER A 38 -3.67 -13.34 19.86
CA SER A 38 -4.75 -12.37 19.72
C SER A 38 -6.10 -12.93 20.22
N PRO A 39 -6.36 -12.86 21.54
CA PRO A 39 -7.57 -13.45 22.13
C PRO A 39 -8.89 -12.86 21.60
N ASN A 40 -8.86 -11.64 21.09
CA ASN A 40 -10.01 -10.92 20.55
C ASN A 40 -9.95 -10.71 19.03
N GLY A 41 -8.97 -11.33 18.34
CA GLY A 41 -8.76 -11.17 16.91
C GLY A 41 -8.18 -9.80 16.49
N ALA A 42 -7.80 -8.94 17.43
CA ALA A 42 -7.17 -7.64 17.15
C ALA A 42 -5.66 -7.76 16.89
N ASP A 43 -5.07 -6.74 16.27
CA ASP A 43 -3.61 -6.63 16.10
C ASP A 43 -2.89 -6.77 17.46
N ALA A 44 -1.88 -7.63 17.55
CA ALA A 44 -1.09 -7.88 18.76
C ALA A 44 0.39 -7.49 18.56
N CYS A 45 1.02 -7.00 19.62
CA CYS A 45 2.40 -6.56 19.60
C CYS A 45 3.18 -7.11 20.80
N PHE A 46 4.38 -7.61 20.52
CA PHE A 46 5.31 -8.09 21.52
C PHE A 46 6.67 -7.48 21.22
N GLY A 47 7.34 -6.92 22.23
CA GLY A 47 8.59 -6.19 22.02
C GLY A 47 9.58 -6.33 23.15
N ARG A 48 10.84 -6.08 22.82
CA ARG A 48 11.90 -5.85 23.80
C ARG A 48 12.94 -4.89 23.26
N VAL A 49 13.40 -4.02 24.15
CA VAL A 49 14.53 -3.12 23.95
C VAL A 49 15.60 -3.49 24.96
N TYR A 50 16.83 -3.69 24.48
CA TYR A 50 17.97 -4.03 25.33
C TYR A 50 18.78 -2.78 25.65
N ASP A 51 19.06 -2.59 26.93
CA ASP A 51 19.91 -1.50 27.39
C ASP A 51 21.40 -1.81 27.20
N ALA A 52 22.23 -0.79 27.46
CA ALA A 52 23.68 -0.91 27.34
C ALA A 52 24.28 -1.94 28.32
N ALA A 53 23.67 -2.17 29.49
CA ALA A 53 24.16 -3.11 30.49
C ALA A 53 23.97 -4.56 30.02
N HIS A 54 22.78 -4.89 29.51
CA HIS A 54 22.48 -6.18 28.88
C HIS A 54 23.40 -6.44 27.69
N LEU A 55 23.51 -5.46 26.80
CA LEU A 55 24.34 -5.56 25.60
C LEU A 55 25.84 -5.65 25.93
N LYS A 56 26.31 -5.14 27.06
CA LYS A 56 27.68 -5.36 27.54
C LYS A 56 27.89 -6.79 28.06
N ALA A 57 26.88 -7.37 28.71
CA ALA A 57 26.90 -8.75 29.17
C ALA A 57 26.74 -9.79 28.05
N ARG A 58 26.21 -9.37 26.89
CA ARG A 58 25.95 -10.19 25.70
C ARG A 58 26.71 -9.66 24.49
N PRO A 59 28.05 -9.82 24.43
CA PRO A 59 28.86 -9.22 23.38
C PRO A 59 28.62 -9.82 21.99
N LYS A 60 28.03 -11.02 21.90
CA LYS A 60 27.72 -11.66 20.61
C LYS A 60 26.27 -11.39 20.16
N GLN A 61 25.47 -10.72 20.98
CA GLN A 61 24.15 -10.21 20.61
C GLN A 61 24.29 -8.90 19.82
N LYS A 62 23.83 -8.87 18.57
CA LYS A 62 23.80 -7.65 17.75
C LYS A 62 22.46 -6.93 17.87
N VAL A 63 21.36 -7.65 18.07
CA VAL A 63 20.02 -7.07 18.16
C VAL A 63 19.90 -6.24 19.44
N THR A 64 19.53 -4.98 19.28
CA THR A 64 19.29 -4.02 20.38
C THR A 64 17.80 -3.78 20.61
N ARG A 65 16.98 -4.01 19.59
CA ARG A 65 15.52 -3.87 19.61
C ARG A 65 14.93 -4.99 18.78
N ILE A 66 13.88 -5.62 19.27
CA ILE A 66 13.14 -6.65 18.56
C ILE A 66 11.66 -6.52 18.85
N PHE A 67 10.85 -6.53 17.80
CA PHE A 67 9.40 -6.42 17.89
C PHE A 67 8.76 -7.43 16.93
N PHE A 68 7.83 -8.21 17.46
CA PHE A 68 6.99 -9.11 16.70
C PHE A 68 5.55 -8.58 16.72
N TYR A 69 4.97 -8.47 15.55
CA TYR A 69 3.62 -7.97 15.34
C TYR A 69 2.78 -9.03 14.63
N TYR A 70 1.64 -9.37 15.23
CA TYR A 70 0.69 -10.32 14.67
C TYR A 70 -0.58 -9.56 14.30
N GLY A 71 -0.87 -9.45 13.02
CA GLY A 71 -1.97 -8.63 12.53
C GLY A 71 -1.80 -8.18 11.09
N ARG A 72 -2.53 -7.12 10.74
CA ARG A 72 -2.50 -6.53 9.40
C ARG A 72 -1.20 -5.78 9.13
N ASP A 73 -0.69 -5.89 7.90
CA ASP A 73 0.61 -5.37 7.48
C ASP A 73 0.99 -4.01 8.12
N PRO A 74 2.01 -3.96 9.00
CA PRO A 74 2.49 -2.74 9.62
C PRO A 74 3.56 -2.02 8.78
N VAL A 75 3.98 -2.61 7.65
CA VAL A 75 5.12 -2.18 6.83
C VAL A 75 4.70 -1.59 5.51
N SER A 76 3.78 -2.23 4.79
CA SER A 76 3.22 -1.60 3.59
C SER A 76 2.66 -0.26 4.01
N ARG A 77 3.22 0.79 3.42
CA ARG A 77 2.72 2.14 3.54
C ARG A 77 2.03 2.45 2.24
N PRO A 78 0.79 2.00 2.02
CA PRO A 78 -0.04 2.68 1.07
C PRO A 78 -0.26 4.08 1.65
N ASN A 79 0.66 5.02 1.42
CA ASN A 79 0.43 6.44 1.63
C ASN A 79 -0.75 6.92 0.79
N GLU A 80 -1.30 6.07 -0.07
CA GLU A 80 -2.34 6.42 -0.98
C GLU A 80 -3.58 5.52 -0.99
N GLU A 81 -3.64 4.40 -0.28
CA GLU A 81 -4.85 3.55 -0.17
C GLU A 81 -5.06 3.13 1.30
N PRO A 82 -6.29 2.91 1.76
CA PRO A 82 -6.54 1.89 2.74
C PRO A 82 -6.82 0.61 1.99
N ASN A 83 -5.86 -0.29 1.83
CA ASN A 83 -6.26 -1.62 1.46
C ASN A 83 -6.68 -2.32 2.76
N ALA A 84 -7.94 -2.11 3.16
CA ALA A 84 -8.56 -2.81 4.29
C ALA A 84 -8.48 -4.34 4.11
N ASN A 85 -8.23 -4.77 2.87
CA ASN A 85 -8.00 -6.14 2.45
C ASN A 85 -6.73 -6.30 1.57
N SER A 86 -5.69 -5.44 1.66
CA SER A 86 -4.34 -5.93 1.35
C SER A 86 -3.92 -6.72 2.57
N ASP A 87 -4.59 -7.85 2.77
CA ASP A 87 -3.90 -8.94 3.38
C ASP A 87 -2.72 -9.18 2.44
N THR A 88 -1.56 -8.62 2.80
CA THR A 88 -0.36 -9.42 2.68
C THR A 88 -0.78 -10.77 3.22
N SER A 89 -0.58 -11.82 2.45
CA SER A 89 -0.92 -13.16 2.91
C SER A 89 -0.29 -13.46 4.29
N TYR A 90 0.78 -12.75 4.65
CA TYR A 90 1.38 -12.72 5.98
C TYR A 90 0.47 -12.14 7.06
N ASN A 91 0.52 -12.80 8.22
CA ASN A 91 -0.14 -12.35 9.44
C ASN A 91 0.86 -12.12 10.59
N GLY A 92 2.15 -12.39 10.38
CA GLY A 92 3.23 -12.18 11.35
C GLY A 92 4.39 -11.38 10.75
N PHE A 93 4.87 -10.41 11.52
CA PHE A 93 5.92 -9.48 11.10
C PHE A 93 6.95 -9.33 12.20
N LEU A 94 8.22 -9.45 11.83
CA LEU A 94 9.36 -9.26 12.73
C LEU A 94 10.14 -8.05 12.28
N THR A 95 10.52 -7.20 13.23
CA THR A 95 11.52 -6.16 13.00
C THR A 95 12.59 -6.20 14.06
N THR A 96 13.84 -5.99 13.64
CA THR A 96 14.98 -5.86 14.55
C THR A 96 15.81 -4.64 14.22
N THR A 97 16.48 -4.08 15.23
CA THR A 97 17.50 -3.05 15.06
C THR A 97 18.81 -3.54 15.67
N VAL A 98 19.84 -3.71 14.84
CA VAL A 98 21.17 -4.10 15.32
C VAL A 98 22.00 -2.89 15.78
N ARG A 99 23.09 -3.14 16.51
CA ARG A 99 24.00 -2.10 17.01
C ARG A 99 24.50 -1.22 15.87
N GLY A 100 24.34 0.10 16.04
CA GLY A 100 24.83 1.09 15.08
C GLY A 100 23.96 1.25 13.82
N ALA A 101 22.91 0.45 13.65
CA ALA A 101 21.98 0.61 12.53
C ALA A 101 21.17 1.92 12.66
N LYS A 102 20.97 2.61 11.53
CA LYS A 102 20.19 3.85 11.46
C LYS A 102 18.68 3.59 11.40
N ALA A 103 18.29 2.45 10.84
CA ALA A 103 16.92 2.01 10.68
C ALA A 103 16.81 0.52 11.05
N PRO A 104 15.63 0.05 11.47
CA PRO A 104 15.37 -1.37 11.60
C PRO A 104 15.28 -2.07 10.24
N GLU A 105 15.51 -3.39 10.26
CA GLU A 105 15.18 -4.31 9.17
C GLU A 105 13.91 -5.10 9.52
N TRP A 106 13.26 -5.70 8.53
CA TRP A 106 12.02 -6.42 8.75
C TRP A 106 11.85 -7.65 7.84
N ALA A 107 11.03 -8.59 8.30
CA ALA A 107 10.60 -9.76 7.56
C ALA A 107 9.13 -10.07 7.90
N GLY A 108 8.37 -10.57 6.93
CA GLY A 108 6.98 -11.01 7.08
C GLY A 108 6.85 -12.51 6.86
N GLY A 109 5.80 -13.11 7.43
CA GLY A 109 5.54 -14.54 7.29
C GLY A 109 4.13 -14.97 7.69
N TRP A 110 3.83 -16.23 7.38
CA TRP A 110 2.59 -16.91 7.73
C TRP A 110 2.74 -17.70 9.02
N CYS A 111 2.15 -17.21 10.10
CA CYS A 111 2.10 -17.86 11.39
C CYS A 111 0.81 -18.67 11.52
N ASN A 112 0.96 -19.98 11.74
CA ASN A 112 -0.14 -20.91 12.02
C ASN A 112 0.31 -21.95 13.06
N HIS A 113 -0.64 -22.68 13.63
CA HIS A 113 -0.32 -23.93 14.32
C HIS A 113 0.27 -24.94 13.34
N GLU A 114 1.30 -25.67 13.77
CA GLU A 114 1.92 -26.73 12.96
C GLU A 114 0.96 -27.93 12.75
N SER A 115 0.00 -28.13 13.65
CA SER A 115 -0.99 -29.21 13.52
C SER A 115 -1.98 -28.94 12.40
N GLU A 116 -2.40 -30.01 11.71
CA GLU A 116 -3.43 -29.94 10.67
C GLU A 116 -4.81 -29.50 11.21
N ASP A 117 -5.06 -29.64 12.52
CA ASP A 117 -6.30 -29.18 13.15
C ASP A 117 -6.35 -27.65 13.33
N GLY A 118 -5.22 -26.95 13.10
CA GLY A 118 -5.09 -25.50 13.19
C GLY A 118 -5.33 -24.92 14.58
N LYS A 119 -5.35 -25.75 15.63
CA LYS A 119 -5.77 -25.39 16.99
C LYS A 119 -4.85 -25.92 18.09
N SER A 120 -3.84 -26.71 17.74
CA SER A 120 -2.97 -27.37 18.70
C SER A 120 -1.51 -27.35 18.24
N GLY A 121 -0.57 -27.70 19.13
CA GLY A 121 0.85 -27.70 18.78
C GLY A 121 1.51 -26.30 18.69
N PRO A 122 2.83 -26.26 18.42
CA PRO A 122 3.60 -25.02 18.37
C PRO A 122 3.13 -24.13 17.22
N ILE A 123 3.27 -22.81 17.40
CA ILE A 123 3.02 -21.85 16.34
C ILE A 123 4.31 -21.70 15.54
N ARG A 124 4.24 -21.94 14.23
CA ARG A 124 5.36 -21.81 13.30
C ARG A 124 5.05 -20.71 12.30
N CYS A 125 6.01 -19.82 12.08
CA CYS A 125 5.92 -18.76 11.08
C CYS A 125 6.84 -19.08 9.91
N GLY A 126 6.24 -19.45 8.77
CA GLY A 126 6.94 -19.67 7.51
C GLY A 126 7.09 -18.38 6.70
N MET A 127 8.06 -18.36 5.79
CA MET A 127 8.30 -17.30 4.81
C MET A 127 8.33 -17.93 3.42
N ASP A 128 8.44 -17.07 2.39
CA ASP A 128 8.66 -17.55 1.03
C ASP A 128 9.91 -18.43 0.91
N CYS A 129 9.88 -19.31 -0.09
CA CYS A 129 10.94 -20.28 -0.37
C CYS A 129 11.21 -21.24 0.81
N ASP A 130 10.15 -21.64 1.52
CA ASP A 130 10.19 -22.56 2.67
C ASP A 130 11.13 -22.12 3.81
N ARG A 131 11.44 -20.82 3.86
CA ARG A 131 12.25 -20.25 4.95
C ARG A 131 11.40 -20.14 6.22
N THR A 132 12.08 -20.08 7.36
CA THR A 132 11.44 -19.89 8.66
C THR A 132 11.64 -18.44 9.12
N LEU A 133 10.55 -17.78 9.52
CA LEU A 133 10.61 -16.53 10.26
C LEU A 133 10.96 -16.79 11.73
N ALA A 134 10.16 -17.62 12.41
CA ALA A 134 10.36 -18.02 13.80
C ALA A 134 9.40 -19.15 14.24
N SER A 135 9.71 -19.78 15.38
CA SER A 135 8.75 -20.48 16.24
C SER A 135 8.26 -19.56 17.35
N LEU A 136 6.96 -19.64 17.66
CA LEU A 136 6.30 -18.78 18.64
C LEU A 136 5.67 -19.62 19.76
N LYS A 137 5.85 -19.16 21.00
CA LYS A 137 5.20 -19.74 22.17
C LYS A 137 4.87 -18.66 23.20
N ILE A 138 3.64 -18.66 23.69
CA ILE A 138 3.25 -17.80 24.81
C ILE A 138 3.59 -18.50 26.14
N ASP A 139 4.28 -17.79 27.03
CA ASP A 139 4.57 -18.29 28.37
C ASP A 139 3.39 -18.04 29.34
N GLY A 140 3.46 -18.62 30.54
CA GLY A 140 2.39 -18.48 31.54
C GLY A 140 2.16 -17.05 32.06
N LYS A 141 2.93 -16.06 31.61
CA LYS A 141 2.77 -14.63 31.92
C LYS A 141 2.29 -13.82 30.70
N GLY A 142 1.90 -14.47 29.61
CA GLY A 142 1.48 -13.81 28.38
C GLY A 142 2.61 -13.18 27.57
N ARG A 143 3.87 -13.58 27.83
CA ARG A 143 5.03 -13.10 27.06
C ARG A 143 5.30 -14.06 25.92
N LEU A 144 5.71 -13.50 24.79
CA LEU A 144 6.06 -14.28 23.61
C LEU A 144 7.52 -14.74 23.69
N ILE A 145 7.73 -16.04 23.58
CA ILE A 145 9.04 -16.63 23.28
C ILE A 145 9.11 -16.80 21.77
N LEU A 146 10.07 -16.12 21.16
CA LEU A 146 10.39 -16.20 19.73
C LEU A 146 11.73 -16.93 19.60
N SER A 147 11.71 -18.10 18.99
CA SER A 147 12.89 -18.98 18.81
C SER A 147 13.04 -19.40 17.35
N ASP A 148 14.14 -20.11 17.06
CA ASP A 148 14.50 -20.57 15.71
C ASP A 148 14.62 -19.40 14.71
N LEU A 149 15.04 -18.23 15.20
CA LEU A 149 15.34 -17.10 14.33
C LEU A 149 16.67 -17.35 13.64
N SER A 150 16.65 -17.43 12.32
CA SER A 150 17.89 -17.58 11.55
C SER A 150 18.75 -16.32 11.64
N SER A 151 20.08 -16.50 11.71
CA SER A 151 21.01 -15.37 11.67
C SER A 151 20.96 -14.62 10.33
N ASP A 152 20.55 -15.28 9.26
CA ASP A 152 20.45 -14.72 7.91
C ASP A 152 19.04 -14.28 7.52
N ILE A 153 18.15 -14.04 8.49
CA ILE A 153 16.72 -13.75 8.26
C ILE A 153 16.45 -12.64 7.22
N TYR A 154 17.37 -11.67 7.08
CA TYR A 154 17.26 -10.56 6.12
C TYR A 154 18.14 -10.71 4.87
N LEU A 155 18.90 -11.80 4.76
CA LEU A 155 19.78 -12.07 3.64
C LEU A 155 19.12 -13.04 2.67
N ASP A 156 19.61 -13.02 1.42
CA ASP A 156 19.22 -13.98 0.40
C ASP A 156 19.70 -15.40 0.75
N ALA A 157 19.01 -16.40 0.22
CA ALA A 157 19.40 -17.80 0.39
C ALA A 157 20.77 -18.04 -0.26
N GLY A 158 21.69 -18.68 0.46
CA GLY A 158 23.07 -18.90 -0.02
C GLY A 158 24.03 -17.73 0.19
N SER A 159 23.58 -16.66 0.85
CA SER A 159 24.38 -15.44 1.10
C SER A 159 25.75 -15.68 1.75
N GLU A 160 25.93 -16.71 2.59
CA GLU A 160 27.24 -17.01 3.17
C GLU A 160 28.29 -17.40 2.10
N GLU A 161 27.88 -18.17 1.08
CA GLU A 161 28.76 -18.59 -0.02
C GLU A 161 29.07 -17.41 -0.95
N GLU A 162 28.06 -16.58 -1.24
CA GLU A 162 28.18 -15.45 -2.16
C GLU A 162 28.97 -14.26 -1.59
N LEU A 163 28.72 -13.92 -0.32
CA LEU A 163 29.35 -12.79 0.36
C LEU A 163 30.74 -13.15 0.92
N GLY A 164 30.96 -14.44 1.22
CA GLY A 164 32.08 -14.92 2.01
C GLY A 164 31.91 -14.62 3.52
N ALA A 165 32.61 -15.40 4.34
CA ALA A 165 32.40 -15.45 5.79
C ALA A 165 32.45 -14.10 6.51
N ALA A 166 33.39 -13.21 6.14
CA ALA A 166 33.56 -11.92 6.83
C ALA A 166 32.40 -10.95 6.58
N GLU A 167 31.88 -10.94 5.35
CA GLU A 167 30.78 -10.05 4.98
C GLU A 167 29.43 -10.63 5.44
N TYR A 168 29.26 -11.96 5.39
CA TYR A 168 28.15 -12.64 6.04
C TYR A 168 28.12 -12.34 7.54
N ASP A 169 29.24 -12.55 8.25
CA ASP A 169 29.34 -12.26 9.69
C ASP A 169 29.11 -10.77 10.01
N ARG A 170 29.28 -9.86 9.05
CA ARG A 170 28.95 -8.43 9.23
C ARG A 170 27.44 -8.21 9.21
N GLN A 171 26.75 -8.77 8.21
CA GLN A 171 25.33 -8.53 7.95
C GLN A 171 24.38 -9.41 8.78
N ALA A 172 24.74 -10.68 9.00
CA ALA A 172 23.93 -11.63 9.75
C ALA A 172 23.71 -11.17 11.21
N LEU A 173 22.61 -11.61 11.82
CA LEU A 173 22.38 -11.45 13.25
C LEU A 173 23.47 -12.17 14.06
N GLY A 174 23.65 -11.72 15.29
CA GLY A 174 24.65 -12.25 16.21
C GLY A 174 24.31 -13.66 16.69
N LYS A 175 25.34 -14.39 17.14
CA LYS A 175 25.20 -15.78 17.63
C LYS A 175 24.38 -15.92 18.91
N GLU A 176 24.03 -14.81 19.56
CA GLU A 176 23.13 -14.74 20.73
C GLU A 176 21.76 -14.13 20.38
N ASP A 177 21.48 -13.86 19.10
CA ASP A 177 20.23 -13.24 18.64
C ASP A 177 19.15 -14.30 18.30
N ASP A 178 18.83 -15.15 19.28
CA ASP A 178 17.73 -16.12 19.21
C ASP A 178 17.13 -16.34 20.61
N ASN A 179 15.99 -17.04 20.69
CA ASN A 179 15.27 -17.35 21.94
C ASN A 179 14.88 -16.08 22.72
N PHE A 180 14.37 -15.09 21.98
CA PHE A 180 13.94 -13.83 22.54
C PHE A 180 12.67 -13.98 23.36
N ARG A 181 12.67 -13.42 24.56
CA ARG A 181 11.45 -13.25 25.35
C ARG A 181 10.93 -11.83 25.16
N LEU A 182 9.79 -11.67 24.52
CA LEU A 182 9.17 -10.40 24.19
C LEU A 182 7.98 -10.13 25.12
N ASP A 183 7.90 -8.90 25.62
CA ASP A 183 6.84 -8.50 26.53
C ASP A 183 5.65 -7.95 25.72
N PRO A 184 4.39 -8.24 26.11
CA PRO A 184 3.22 -7.73 25.39
C PRO A 184 3.17 -6.19 25.48
N MET A 185 2.79 -5.54 24.39
CA MET A 185 2.75 -4.08 24.25
C MET A 185 1.52 -3.64 23.46
N PRO A 186 1.10 -2.36 23.54
CA PRO A 186 0.07 -1.83 22.66
C PRO A 186 0.48 -1.99 21.19
N ALA A 187 -0.46 -2.35 20.31
CA ALA A 187 -0.24 -2.53 18.87
C ALA A 187 0.45 -1.32 18.20
N ALA A 188 0.14 -0.11 18.66
CA ALA A 188 0.76 1.14 18.20
C ALA A 188 2.28 1.16 18.41
N SER A 189 2.81 0.43 19.40
CA SER A 189 4.26 0.37 19.67
C SER A 189 5.01 -0.33 18.55
N CYS A 190 4.51 -1.48 18.08
CA CYS A 190 5.09 -2.16 16.92
C CYS A 190 4.95 -1.31 15.66
N LYS A 191 3.76 -0.73 15.41
CA LYS A 191 3.55 0.16 14.26
C LYS A 191 4.53 1.33 14.25
N ALA A 192 4.85 1.90 15.41
CA ALA A 192 5.86 2.94 15.54
C ALA A 192 7.28 2.45 15.23
N GLU A 193 7.64 1.22 15.58
CA GLU A 193 8.95 0.65 15.22
C GLU A 193 9.06 0.36 13.72
N PHE A 194 8.06 -0.25 13.10
CA PHE A 194 8.02 -0.44 11.64
C PHE A 194 8.00 0.91 10.89
N ALA A 195 7.39 1.95 11.47
CA ALA A 195 7.41 3.31 10.92
C ALA A 195 8.84 3.93 10.86
N ARG A 196 9.84 3.35 11.54
CA ARG A 196 11.24 3.80 11.49
C ARG A 196 12.03 3.25 10.30
N ILE A 197 11.51 2.25 9.59
CA ILE A 197 12.18 1.63 8.42
C ILE A 197 12.34 2.67 7.30
N ASP A 198 11.27 3.40 7.00
CA ASP A 198 11.22 4.40 5.93
C ASP A 198 10.47 5.66 6.40
N PRO A 199 10.98 6.45 7.36
CA PRO A 199 10.21 7.51 8.03
C PRO A 199 9.55 8.49 7.04
N ILE A 200 8.26 8.78 7.24
CA ILE A 200 7.53 9.74 6.39
C ILE A 200 8.14 11.13 6.59
N ASP A 201 8.53 11.79 5.50
CA ASP A 201 8.88 13.21 5.53
C ASP A 201 7.64 14.04 5.88
N PRO A 202 7.58 14.67 7.08
CA PRO A 202 6.42 15.44 7.50
C PRO A 202 6.13 16.65 6.60
N ALA A 203 7.12 17.12 5.82
CA ALA A 203 6.93 18.22 4.88
C ALA A 203 5.99 17.86 3.72
N LEU A 204 5.77 16.57 3.44
CA LEU A 204 4.91 16.10 2.36
C LEU A 204 3.41 16.23 2.68
N GLY A 205 3.05 16.46 3.95
CA GLY A 205 1.66 16.57 4.40
C GLY A 205 0.88 15.25 4.32
N PRO A 206 -0.47 15.32 4.40
CA PRO A 206 -1.31 14.12 4.36
C PRO A 206 -1.20 13.34 3.03
N PRO A 207 -1.48 12.03 3.03
CA PRO A 207 -1.82 11.22 1.85
C PRO A 207 -2.62 11.94 0.75
N LEU A 208 -2.36 11.69 -0.54
CA LEU A 208 -3.23 12.21 -1.62
C LEU A 208 -4.66 11.68 -1.47
N ARG A 209 -4.92 10.45 -1.00
CA ARG A 209 -6.29 9.98 -0.70
C ARG A 209 -7.04 10.79 0.36
N GLU A 210 -6.30 11.46 1.24
CA GLU A 210 -6.88 12.35 2.25
C GLU A 210 -7.06 13.76 1.69
N ARG A 211 -6.13 14.21 0.84
CA ARG A 211 -6.15 15.53 0.18
C ARG A 211 -7.19 15.61 -0.93
N LEU A 212 -7.30 14.55 -1.72
CA LEU A 212 -8.22 14.37 -2.85
C LEU A 212 -9.40 13.52 -2.40
N LYS A 213 -10.60 13.80 -2.90
CA LYS A 213 -11.82 13.11 -2.49
C LYS A 213 -12.52 12.46 -3.69
N PRO A 214 -13.17 11.29 -3.49
CA PRO A 214 -13.83 10.58 -4.58
C PRO A 214 -14.92 11.40 -5.27
N ASP A 215 -15.55 12.33 -4.54
CA ASP A 215 -16.68 13.15 -4.95
C ASP A 215 -16.29 14.61 -5.28
N ARG A 216 -15.00 14.95 -5.33
CA ARG A 216 -14.53 16.32 -5.56
C ARG A 216 -13.58 16.44 -6.74
N ALA A 217 -13.84 17.46 -7.56
CA ALA A 217 -12.94 17.87 -8.62
C ALA A 217 -11.63 18.43 -8.04
N PHE A 218 -10.50 18.22 -8.73
CA PHE A 218 -9.22 18.83 -8.41
C PHE A 218 -8.47 19.24 -9.69
N CYS A 219 -7.55 20.19 -9.56
CA CYS A 219 -6.74 20.71 -10.65
C CYS A 219 -5.36 21.04 -10.10
N TYR A 220 -4.34 20.44 -10.70
CA TYR A 220 -2.95 20.73 -10.42
C TYR A 220 -2.25 21.03 -11.74
N GLY A 221 -1.29 21.94 -11.73
CA GLY A 221 -0.59 22.26 -12.95
C GLY A 221 0.69 23.05 -12.74
N ARG A 222 1.37 23.24 -13.86
CA ARG A 222 2.52 24.14 -13.96
C ARG A 222 2.56 24.78 -15.33
N ASP A 223 2.90 26.06 -15.34
CA ASP A 223 3.18 26.85 -16.54
C ASP A 223 4.64 27.27 -16.50
N TYR A 224 5.30 27.16 -17.65
CA TYR A 224 6.67 27.60 -17.84
C TYR A 224 6.68 28.88 -18.68
N ASP A 225 7.25 29.94 -18.13
CA ASP A 225 7.32 31.23 -18.80
C ASP A 225 8.41 31.25 -19.90
N ALA A 226 8.41 32.33 -20.69
CA ALA A 226 9.37 32.49 -21.76
C ALA A 226 10.84 32.51 -21.29
N ALA A 227 11.11 32.99 -20.06
CA ALA A 227 12.45 33.04 -19.51
C ALA A 227 12.96 31.62 -19.21
N HIS A 228 12.15 30.82 -18.51
CA HIS A 228 12.42 29.41 -18.23
C HIS A 228 12.60 28.60 -19.52
N MET A 229 11.70 28.77 -20.48
CA MET A 229 11.78 28.05 -21.76
C MET A 229 12.98 28.46 -22.62
N SER A 230 13.55 29.64 -22.39
CA SER A 230 14.77 30.10 -23.06
C SER A 230 16.03 29.52 -22.41
N SER A 231 16.03 29.31 -21.07
CA SER A 231 17.15 28.69 -20.37
C SER A 231 17.14 27.16 -20.42
N HIS A 232 16.03 26.53 -20.83
CA HIS A 232 15.87 25.08 -20.98
C HIS A 232 15.49 24.72 -22.42
N PRO A 233 16.44 24.79 -23.37
CA PRO A 233 16.16 24.59 -24.80
C PRO A 233 15.65 23.18 -25.14
N GLU A 234 15.99 22.17 -24.32
CA GLU A 234 15.58 20.77 -24.52
C GLU A 234 14.18 20.46 -23.95
N GLN A 235 13.63 21.34 -23.12
CA GLN A 235 12.29 21.19 -22.58
C GLN A 235 11.24 21.40 -23.69
N LEU A 236 10.30 20.44 -23.81
CA LEU A 236 9.22 20.48 -24.79
C LEU A 236 7.92 20.98 -24.16
N THR A 237 7.65 20.61 -22.90
CA THR A 237 6.44 20.98 -22.18
C THR A 237 6.44 22.46 -21.80
N GLN A 238 5.46 23.21 -22.30
CA GLN A 238 5.21 24.60 -21.91
C GLN A 238 4.21 24.69 -20.76
N SER A 239 3.18 23.85 -20.77
CA SER A 239 2.24 23.73 -19.67
C SER A 239 1.79 22.29 -19.48
N ILE A 240 1.49 21.95 -18.23
CA ILE A 240 0.97 20.63 -17.86
C ILE A 240 -0.12 20.77 -16.80
N ARG A 241 -1.14 19.93 -16.91
CA ARG A 241 -2.29 19.85 -16.02
C ARG A 241 -2.56 18.39 -15.65
N VAL A 242 -2.91 18.17 -14.39
CA VAL A 242 -3.51 16.93 -13.88
C VAL A 242 -4.80 17.31 -13.19
N PHE A 243 -5.92 16.75 -13.65
CA PHE A 243 -7.21 17.16 -13.12
C PHE A 243 -8.23 16.05 -13.13
N ARG A 244 -9.29 16.32 -12.38
CA ARG A 244 -10.50 15.52 -12.34
C ARG A 244 -11.69 16.46 -12.41
N GLY A 245 -12.52 16.31 -13.43
CA GLY A 245 -13.71 17.12 -13.69
C GLY A 245 -15.01 16.32 -13.58
N PRO A 246 -16.14 16.90 -14.04
CA PRO A 246 -17.45 16.26 -13.94
C PRO A 246 -17.55 14.89 -14.61
N VAL A 247 -16.82 14.65 -15.70
CA VAL A 247 -16.82 13.37 -16.44
C VAL A 247 -16.21 12.25 -15.60
N GLU A 248 -15.03 12.49 -15.03
CA GLU A 248 -14.32 11.50 -14.21
C GLU A 248 -15.00 11.28 -12.85
N LEU A 249 -15.68 12.30 -12.32
CA LEU A 249 -16.52 12.15 -11.13
C LEU A 249 -17.73 11.25 -11.42
N ALA A 250 -18.41 11.45 -12.56
CA ALA A 250 -19.53 10.62 -12.97
C ALA A 250 -19.10 9.17 -13.26
N SER A 251 -17.94 8.96 -13.90
CA SER A 251 -17.35 7.63 -14.15
C SER A 251 -17.23 6.84 -12.85
N PHE A 252 -16.57 7.40 -11.84
CA PHE A 252 -16.40 6.74 -10.55
C PHE A 252 -17.70 6.58 -9.78
N ALA A 253 -18.61 7.55 -9.83
CA ALA A 253 -19.92 7.40 -9.20
C ALA A 253 -20.74 6.24 -9.80
N SER A 254 -20.47 5.85 -11.05
CA SER A 254 -21.18 4.76 -11.73
C SER A 254 -20.62 3.36 -11.46
N GLY A 255 -19.33 3.24 -11.08
CA GLY A 255 -18.67 1.93 -10.98
C GLY A 255 -17.44 1.85 -10.09
N GLY A 256 -17.09 2.91 -9.36
CA GLY A 256 -16.04 2.92 -8.34
C GLY A 256 -16.58 2.58 -6.96
N ASP A 257 -15.69 2.22 -6.05
CA ASP A 257 -15.99 1.98 -4.64
C ASP A 257 -15.28 3.02 -3.77
N ALA A 258 -16.05 3.81 -3.02
CA ALA A 258 -15.50 4.81 -2.12
C ALA A 258 -14.74 4.20 -0.93
N ALA A 259 -14.99 2.93 -0.59
CA ALA A 259 -14.28 2.21 0.45
C ALA A 259 -12.85 1.81 0.02
N SER A 260 -12.63 1.60 -1.28
CA SER A 260 -11.34 1.30 -1.89
C SER A 260 -10.70 2.53 -2.55
N TRP A 261 -11.03 3.75 -2.11
CA TRP A 261 -10.49 4.96 -2.72
C TRP A 261 -8.98 5.08 -2.48
N PRO A 262 -8.16 5.42 -3.51
CA PRO A 262 -8.41 5.83 -4.90
C PRO A 262 -8.56 4.76 -6.02
N ASP A 263 -8.72 3.47 -5.75
CA ASP A 263 -8.82 2.44 -6.79
C ASP A 263 -9.96 2.72 -7.76
N GLY A 264 -9.61 2.80 -9.05
CA GLY A 264 -10.53 3.14 -10.12
C GLY A 264 -10.76 4.64 -10.30
N ALA A 265 -10.00 5.51 -9.64
CA ALA A 265 -10.07 6.96 -9.86
C ALA A 265 -9.57 7.32 -11.26
N ASP A 266 -10.46 7.83 -12.11
CA ASP A 266 -10.06 8.40 -13.40
C ASP A 266 -9.51 9.82 -13.21
N ILE A 267 -8.39 10.12 -13.88
CA ILE A 267 -7.76 11.44 -13.94
C ILE A 267 -7.38 11.79 -15.37
N VAL A 268 -7.31 13.07 -15.68
CA VAL A 268 -6.90 13.58 -16.97
C VAL A 268 -5.57 14.31 -16.85
N VAL A 269 -4.64 13.98 -17.73
CA VAL A 269 -3.38 14.72 -17.92
C VAL A 269 -3.47 15.47 -19.23
N SER A 270 -3.20 16.78 -19.19
CA SER A 270 -3.11 17.61 -20.39
C SER A 270 -1.75 18.29 -20.46
N VAL A 271 -1.09 18.19 -21.62
CA VAL A 271 0.23 18.75 -21.88
C VAL A 271 0.16 19.65 -23.11
N THR A 272 0.67 20.87 -23.00
CA THR A 272 0.87 21.77 -24.15
C THR A 272 2.36 21.88 -24.43
N THR A 273 2.78 21.61 -25.66
CA THR A 273 4.19 21.70 -26.05
C THR A 273 4.52 23.04 -26.71
N ARG A 274 5.81 23.42 -26.67
CA ARG A 274 6.33 24.63 -27.30
C ARG A 274 6.21 24.66 -28.83
N GLN A 275 6.02 23.49 -29.48
CA GLN A 275 5.90 23.39 -30.93
C GLN A 275 4.41 23.41 -31.33
N LYS A 276 3.97 24.53 -31.94
CA LYS A 276 2.62 24.75 -32.51
C LYS A 276 1.45 24.67 -31.51
N GLY A 277 1.69 24.67 -30.19
CA GLY A 277 0.64 24.70 -29.17
C GLY A 277 -0.28 23.48 -29.19
N ALA A 278 0.20 22.34 -29.69
CA ALA A 278 -0.59 21.11 -29.68
C ALA A 278 -0.82 20.68 -28.22
N LYS A 279 -2.08 20.81 -27.77
CA LYS A 279 -2.57 20.30 -26.49
C LYS A 279 -2.86 18.81 -26.67
N VAL A 280 -2.15 17.97 -25.93
CA VAL A 280 -2.40 16.54 -25.83
C VAL A 280 -3.14 16.31 -24.52
N THR A 281 -4.22 15.53 -24.57
CA THR A 281 -5.02 15.19 -23.38
C THR A 281 -5.19 13.68 -23.33
N GLN A 282 -4.96 13.10 -22.15
CA GLN A 282 -4.96 11.65 -21.93
C GLN A 282 -5.65 11.34 -20.61
N THR A 283 -6.38 10.22 -20.56
CA THR A 283 -7.03 9.76 -19.34
C THR A 283 -6.33 8.53 -18.78
N TYR A 284 -6.21 8.48 -17.47
CA TYR A 284 -5.63 7.39 -16.71
C TYR A 284 -6.58 6.94 -15.61
N SER A 285 -6.61 5.64 -15.33
CA SER A 285 -7.27 5.06 -14.16
C SER A 285 -6.20 4.75 -13.11
N CYS A 286 -6.37 5.27 -11.91
CA CYS A 286 -5.43 5.13 -10.81
C CYS A 286 -5.80 4.00 -9.85
N GLN A 287 -4.77 3.49 -9.19
CA GLN A 287 -4.82 2.63 -8.00
C GLN A 287 -3.76 3.13 -7.04
N GLY A 288 -3.99 3.06 -5.73
CA GLY A 288 -2.90 3.40 -4.81
C GLY A 288 -1.89 2.28 -4.71
N GLU A 289 -0.62 2.67 -4.68
CA GLU A 289 0.52 1.76 -4.62
C GLU A 289 1.56 2.37 -3.71
N ALA A 290 1.75 1.80 -2.52
CA ALA A 290 2.70 2.32 -1.54
C ALA A 290 2.62 3.86 -1.41
N ASP A 291 3.69 4.60 -1.72
CA ASP A 291 3.75 6.04 -1.53
C ASP A 291 3.13 6.91 -2.64
N GLN A 292 2.44 6.29 -3.60
CA GLN A 292 2.04 6.91 -4.87
C GLN A 292 0.69 6.39 -5.39
N TRP A 293 0.09 7.11 -6.33
CA TRP A 293 -0.95 6.54 -7.21
C TRP A 293 -0.26 6.06 -8.46
N ARG A 294 -0.42 4.78 -8.78
CA ARG A 294 -0.05 4.25 -10.08
C ARG A 294 -1.26 4.35 -10.98
N CYS A 295 -1.14 5.07 -12.09
CA CYS A 295 -2.24 5.27 -13.00
C CYS A 295 -1.89 4.75 -14.40
N ALA A 296 -2.69 3.81 -14.89
CA ALA A 296 -2.55 3.24 -16.22
C ALA A 296 -3.47 3.99 -17.20
N ALA A 297 -3.00 4.22 -18.43
CA ALA A 297 -3.81 4.82 -19.47
C ALA A 297 -5.11 4.02 -19.67
N SER A 298 -6.23 4.72 -19.76
CA SER A 298 -7.57 4.11 -19.65
C SER A 298 -8.45 4.52 -20.82
N SER A 299 -9.00 3.54 -21.52
CA SER A 299 -10.01 3.79 -22.56
C SER A 299 -11.41 4.05 -22.02
N LYS A 300 -11.61 4.04 -20.68
CA LYS A 300 -12.93 4.22 -20.06
C LYS A 300 -13.59 5.55 -20.44
N THR A 301 -12.79 6.59 -20.59
CA THR A 301 -13.25 7.95 -20.94
C THR A 301 -12.54 8.51 -22.18
N SER A 302 -11.75 7.70 -22.90
CA SER A 302 -10.95 8.14 -24.06
C SER A 302 -10.83 7.05 -25.13
N ASN A 303 -10.90 7.43 -26.41
CA ASN A 303 -10.77 6.49 -27.53
C ASN A 303 -9.32 6.44 -28.02
N PHE A 304 -8.61 5.35 -27.73
CA PHE A 304 -7.25 5.12 -28.23
C PHE A 304 -7.26 4.25 -29.50
N SER A 305 -6.45 4.60 -30.49
CA SER A 305 -6.33 3.87 -31.77
C SER A 305 -5.23 2.79 -31.77
N CYS A 306 -4.61 2.54 -30.62
CA CYS A 306 -3.47 1.66 -30.42
C CYS A 306 -3.57 0.93 -29.08
N ASP A 307 -2.70 -0.05 -28.86
CA ASP A 307 -2.53 -0.67 -27.55
C ASP A 307 -1.83 0.31 -26.59
N ILE A 308 -2.50 0.60 -25.47
CA ILE A 308 -2.01 1.48 -24.40
C ILE A 308 -1.56 0.70 -23.16
N ALA A 309 -1.61 -0.63 -23.20
CA ALA A 309 -1.08 -1.47 -22.13
C ALA A 309 0.38 -1.07 -21.89
N GLN A 310 0.76 -0.88 -20.62
CA GLN A 310 2.08 -0.40 -20.17
C GLN A 310 2.32 1.13 -20.20
N LYS A 311 1.34 1.97 -20.57
CA LYS A 311 1.48 3.42 -20.45
C LYS A 311 1.03 3.89 -19.07
N GLU A 312 2.00 4.08 -18.17
CA GLU A 312 1.75 4.40 -16.77
C GLU A 312 2.31 5.76 -16.37
N ILE A 313 1.65 6.38 -15.39
CA ILE A 313 2.13 7.56 -14.69
C ILE A 313 1.99 7.34 -13.19
N PHE A 314 2.78 8.08 -12.43
CA PHE A 314 2.79 8.02 -10.98
C PHE A 314 2.51 9.41 -10.42
N LEU A 315 1.54 9.49 -9.52
CA LEU A 315 1.28 10.68 -8.71
C LEU A 315 1.82 10.47 -7.30
N LYS A 316 2.68 11.37 -6.85
CA LYS A 316 3.15 11.41 -5.46
C LYS A 316 2.75 12.72 -4.81
N ARG A 317 2.55 12.72 -3.50
CA ARG A 317 2.47 13.97 -2.73
C ARG A 317 3.79 14.74 -2.83
N GLY A 318 3.69 16.04 -3.05
CA GLY A 318 4.79 16.99 -2.91
C GLY A 318 4.59 17.88 -1.69
N ALA A 319 5.67 18.52 -1.25
CA ALA A 319 5.64 19.49 -0.15
C ALA A 319 4.67 20.65 -0.44
N ASN A 320 4.15 21.26 0.62
CA ASN A 320 3.24 22.42 0.54
C ASN A 320 1.96 22.20 -0.27
N GLY A 321 1.47 20.96 -0.30
CA GLY A 321 0.25 20.65 -1.05
C GLY A 321 0.45 20.57 -2.57
N ALA A 322 1.69 20.51 -3.06
CA ALA A 322 1.98 20.15 -4.44
C ALA A 322 1.74 18.65 -4.69
N ILE A 323 1.71 18.25 -5.96
CA ILE A 323 1.81 16.85 -6.38
C ILE A 323 2.97 16.69 -7.37
N THR A 324 3.61 15.54 -7.36
CA THR A 324 4.63 15.18 -8.34
C THR A 324 4.02 14.19 -9.32
N LEU A 325 4.06 14.52 -10.61
CA LEU A 325 3.69 13.62 -11.70
C LEU A 325 4.97 13.11 -12.37
N ALA A 326 5.10 11.80 -12.52
CA ALA A 326 6.25 11.19 -13.17
C ALA A 326 5.89 9.95 -13.99
N ASN A 327 6.73 9.62 -14.96
CA ASN A 327 6.80 8.28 -15.54
C ASN A 327 8.28 7.88 -15.60
N PRO A 328 8.78 7.12 -14.61
CA PRO A 328 10.20 6.82 -14.48
C PRO A 328 10.72 5.89 -15.58
N ASN A 329 9.84 5.09 -16.20
CA ASN A 329 10.22 4.08 -17.18
C ASN A 329 10.34 4.64 -18.61
N SER A 330 9.52 5.63 -18.96
CA SER A 330 9.42 6.10 -20.35
C SER A 330 9.20 7.60 -20.54
N SER A 331 9.18 8.41 -19.46
CA SER A 331 8.81 9.83 -19.47
C SER A 331 7.34 10.07 -19.82
N LEU A 332 6.80 11.27 -19.56
CA LEU A 332 5.40 11.54 -19.92
C LEU A 332 5.23 11.60 -21.44
N ALA A 333 4.11 11.10 -21.94
CA ALA A 333 3.76 11.24 -23.33
C ALA A 333 3.39 12.70 -23.65
N VAL A 334 4.38 13.45 -24.13
CA VAL A 334 4.23 14.83 -24.63
C VAL A 334 3.65 14.90 -26.05
N VAL A 335 3.35 13.73 -26.62
CA VAL A 335 2.66 13.50 -27.90
C VAL A 335 1.50 12.53 -27.67
N ASP A 336 0.59 12.42 -28.63
CA ASP A 336 -0.47 11.41 -28.60
C ASP A 336 0.12 10.00 -28.38
N LEU A 337 -0.44 9.24 -27.44
CA LEU A 337 0.06 7.92 -27.03
C LEU A 337 0.12 6.92 -28.19
N CYS A 338 -0.70 7.11 -29.22
CA CYS A 338 -0.77 6.27 -30.40
C CYS A 338 0.01 6.81 -31.60
N SER A 339 0.76 7.91 -31.42
CA SER A 339 1.64 8.43 -32.46
C SER A 339 2.95 7.64 -32.52
N LYS A 340 3.53 7.48 -33.73
CA LYS A 340 4.87 6.90 -33.91
C LYS A 340 5.98 7.64 -33.16
N ALA A 341 5.73 8.88 -32.73
CA ALA A 341 6.67 9.67 -31.92
C ALA A 341 6.65 9.27 -30.44
N ALA A 342 5.63 8.53 -29.97
CA ALA A 342 5.50 8.07 -28.59
C ALA A 342 6.42 6.87 -28.23
N ASP A 343 7.05 6.25 -29.24
CA ASP A 343 8.04 5.16 -29.07
C ASP A 343 9.47 5.68 -28.86
N GLY A 344 9.70 6.98 -29.04
CA GLY A 344 10.99 7.59 -28.75
C GLY A 344 11.18 7.80 -27.26
N LYS A 345 12.39 7.50 -26.74
CA LYS A 345 12.81 8.07 -25.44
C LYS A 345 12.75 9.59 -25.59
N THR A 346 11.87 10.28 -24.85
CA THR A 346 11.95 11.74 -24.83
C THR A 346 13.32 12.08 -24.28
N MET A 347 14.17 12.74 -25.07
CA MET A 347 15.44 13.28 -24.58
C MET A 347 15.25 14.46 -23.63
N SER A 348 14.00 14.77 -23.26
CA SER A 348 13.63 15.94 -22.50
C SER A 348 13.79 15.72 -20.99
N ASP A 349 14.06 16.83 -20.28
CA ASP A 349 13.97 16.98 -18.82
C ASP A 349 12.54 16.73 -18.28
N ASP A 350 11.57 16.55 -19.18
CA ASP A 350 10.13 16.32 -18.99
C ASP A 350 9.74 14.95 -18.37
N LYS A 351 10.49 14.48 -17.38
CA LYS A 351 10.27 13.18 -16.71
C LYS A 351 9.49 13.28 -15.41
N VAL A 352 9.67 14.39 -14.70
CA VAL A 352 9.14 14.63 -13.37
C VAL A 352 8.65 16.06 -13.30
N TYR A 353 7.39 16.23 -12.91
CA TYR A 353 6.77 17.54 -12.80
C TYR A 353 6.25 17.72 -11.40
N ARG A 354 6.76 18.76 -10.73
CA ARG A 354 6.09 19.32 -9.56
C ARG A 354 4.94 20.20 -10.03
N LEU A 355 3.74 19.90 -9.58
CA LEU A 355 2.50 20.58 -9.96
C LEU A 355 1.88 21.22 -8.73
N GLU A 356 1.51 22.49 -8.87
CA GLU A 356 0.90 23.26 -7.80
C GLU A 356 -0.64 23.24 -7.94
N PRO A 357 -1.38 23.34 -6.82
CA PRO A 357 -2.84 23.42 -6.88
C PRO A 357 -3.27 24.65 -7.68
N MET A 358 -4.27 24.47 -8.53
CA MET A 358 -4.81 25.50 -9.42
C MET A 358 -6.34 25.55 -9.30
N PRO A 359 -6.97 26.70 -9.62
CA PRO A 359 -8.43 26.76 -9.71
C PRO A 359 -8.92 25.83 -10.82
N GLN A 360 -10.13 25.26 -10.67
CA GLN A 360 -10.74 24.37 -11.66
C GLN A 360 -10.78 24.98 -13.08
N SER A 361 -10.97 26.29 -13.17
CA SER A 361 -10.96 27.02 -14.44
C SER A 361 -9.64 26.93 -15.22
N ALA A 362 -8.52 26.62 -14.56
CA ALA A 362 -7.22 26.44 -15.21
C ALA A 362 -7.02 25.04 -15.83
N CYS A 363 -7.89 24.08 -15.47
CA CYS A 363 -7.92 22.73 -16.02
C CYS A 363 -9.19 22.43 -16.82
N ALA A 364 -10.18 23.35 -16.82
CA ALA A 364 -11.37 23.24 -17.65
C ALA A 364 -10.93 23.03 -19.12
N PRO A 365 -11.53 22.05 -19.84
CA PRO A 365 -11.16 21.69 -21.21
C PRO A 365 -11.02 22.86 -22.17
#